data_AF-A0A534T7F8-F1
#
_entry.id   AF-A0A534T7F8-F1
#
_cell.length_a   1.000
_cell.length_b   1.000
_cell.length_c   1.000
_cell.angle_alpha   90.00
_cell.angle_beta   90.00
_cell.angle_gamma   90.00
#
_symmetry.space_group_name_H-M   'P 1'
#
loop_
_entity.id
_entity.type
_entity.pdbx_description
1 polymer ?
#
loop_
_entity_poly.entity_id
_entity_poly.type
_entity_poly.pdbx_seq_one_letter_code
_entity_poly.pdbx_strand_id
1 'polypeptide(L)'
;MKLRGEHQKLQQEYLARLARRRSVPPSTRPRMSQQTGSIGVEQNEAVRDARFQYQQVVERLNSAQLELDAARVAFKYRYSVIWPAEVPTKPVSPKAWKVFGLGVPGALLLAMLAAVLIELRRATVLCRWQVERGLGLPVLAELKRS
;
A
#
# COMPACT_ATOMS: atom_id res chain seq x y z
N MET A 1 1.54 -21.17 -8.91
CA MET A 1 2.35 -21.97 -7.95
C MET A 1 3.72 -21.35 -7.55
N LYS A 2 4.12 -20.16 -8.03
CA LYS A 2 5.46 -19.58 -7.75
C LYS A 2 5.66 -18.97 -6.35
N LEU A 3 4.59 -18.56 -5.65
CA LEU A 3 4.67 -17.90 -4.34
C LEU A 3 5.19 -18.78 -3.19
N ARG A 4 4.99 -20.11 -3.25
CA ARG A 4 5.47 -21.01 -2.18
C ARG A 4 6.99 -21.17 -2.16
N GLY A 5 7.65 -21.05 -3.32
CA GLY A 5 9.11 -21.18 -3.41
C GLY A 5 9.85 -19.97 -2.83
N GLU A 6 9.29 -18.77 -2.94
CA GLU A 6 9.90 -17.55 -2.41
C GLU A 6 9.85 -17.49 -0.88
N HIS A 7 8.75 -17.96 -0.28
CA HIS A 7 8.64 -18.07 1.19
C HIS A 7 9.67 -19.01 1.80
N GLN A 8 9.97 -20.12 1.12
CA GLN A 8 10.98 -21.08 1.60
C GLN A 8 12.39 -20.48 1.57
N LYS A 9 12.72 -19.70 0.53
CA LYS A 9 14.00 -18.98 0.45
C LYS A 9 14.14 -17.93 1.55
N LEU A 10 13.08 -17.14 1.79
CA LEU A 10 13.06 -16.13 2.86
C LEU A 10 13.21 -16.76 4.25
N GLN A 11 12.57 -17.90 4.50
CA GLN A 11 12.73 -18.62 5.76
C GLN A 11 14.15 -19.14 5.95
N GLN A 12 14.76 -19.71 4.91
CA GLN A 12 16.14 -20.19 5.00
C GLN A 12 17.13 -19.05 5.26
N GLU A 13 16.95 -17.91 4.59
CA GLU A 13 17.79 -16.75 4.80
C GLU A 13 17.62 -16.15 6.21
N TYR A 14 16.39 -16.12 6.71
CA TYR A 14 16.10 -15.69 8.07
C TYR A 14 16.78 -16.58 9.11
N LEU A 15 16.72 -17.91 8.93
CA LEU A 15 17.38 -18.87 9.82
C LEU A 15 18.91 -18.75 9.75
N ALA A 16 19.48 -18.55 8.56
CA ALA A 16 20.91 -18.35 8.39
C ALA A 16 21.42 -17.08 9.10
N ARG A 17 20.64 -15.99 9.06
CA ARG A 17 20.96 -14.75 9.77
C ARG A 17 20.90 -14.92 11.29
N LEU A 18 19.91 -15.65 11.80
CA LEU A 18 19.81 -15.95 13.24
C LEU A 18 20.97 -16.81 13.74
N ALA A 19 21.39 -17.81 12.95
CA ALA A 19 22.54 -18.66 13.28
C ALA A 19 23.83 -17.83 13.40
N ARG A 20 24.05 -16.90 12.47
CA ARG A 20 25.24 -16.03 12.45
C ARG A 20 25.28 -15.04 13.64
N ARG A 21 24.11 -14.60 14.11
CA ARG A 21 23.99 -13.73 15.30
C ARG A 21 24.22 -14.47 16.61
N ARG A 22 23.98 -15.79 16.65
CA ARG A 22 24.20 -16.65 17.81
C ARG A 22 25.66 -17.11 17.92
N SER A 23 26.36 -17.22 16.80
CA SER A 23 27.81 -17.48 16.74
C SER A 23 28.62 -16.20 16.92
N VAL A 24 28.45 -15.50 18.03
CA VAL A 24 29.52 -14.63 18.56
C VAL A 24 30.35 -15.55 19.44
N PRO A 25 31.61 -15.87 19.08
CA PRO A 25 32.45 -16.68 19.97
C PRO A 25 32.47 -16.00 21.34
N PRO A 26 32.41 -16.75 22.45
CA PRO A 26 32.55 -16.16 23.77
C PRO A 26 33.88 -15.40 23.74
N SER A 27 33.81 -14.07 23.77
CA SER A 27 34.98 -13.22 23.96
C SER A 27 35.67 -13.76 25.18
N THR A 28 36.88 -14.30 25.01
CA THR A 28 37.75 -14.73 26.11
C THR A 28 37.85 -13.57 27.07
N ARG A 29 37.04 -13.60 28.13
CA ARG A 29 37.15 -12.61 29.20
C ARG A 29 38.54 -12.83 29.77
N PRO A 30 39.42 -11.82 29.79
CA PRO A 30 40.72 -11.99 30.43
C PRO A 30 40.44 -12.45 31.86
N ARG A 31 40.97 -13.64 32.18
CA ARG A 31 40.90 -14.22 33.52
C ARG A 31 41.66 -13.26 34.42
N MET A 32 40.93 -12.35 35.07
CA MET A 32 41.45 -11.43 36.06
C MET A 32 42.02 -12.31 37.18
N SER A 33 43.35 -12.46 37.21
CA SER A 33 44.04 -13.19 38.25
C SER A 33 43.77 -12.49 39.57
N GLN A 34 43.13 -13.22 40.49
CA GLN A 34 43.08 -12.88 41.89
C GLN A 34 44.53 -12.84 42.41
N GLN A 35 45.11 -11.64 42.46
CA GLN A 35 46.34 -11.40 43.21
C GLN A 35 46.09 -10.22 44.14
N THR A 36 45.91 -10.59 45.40
CA THR A 36 45.77 -9.77 46.59
C THR A 36 46.81 -8.65 46.63
N GLY A 37 46.35 -7.40 46.83
CA GLY A 37 47.21 -6.24 46.97
C GLY A 37 46.38 -4.96 47.01
N SER A 38 45.82 -4.64 48.16
CA SER A 38 44.91 -3.51 48.42
C SER A 38 45.56 -2.12 48.42
N ILE A 39 46.70 -1.92 47.75
CA ILE A 39 47.39 -0.63 47.72
C ILE A 39 47.95 -0.39 46.30
N GLY A 40 47.31 0.48 45.51
CA GLY A 40 47.83 0.91 44.20
C GLY A 40 46.86 0.95 43.02
N VAL A 41 45.56 0.70 43.21
CA VAL A 41 44.58 0.75 42.11
C VAL A 41 44.37 2.20 41.60
N GLU A 42 44.58 3.19 42.47
CA GLU A 42 44.46 4.63 42.16
C GLU A 42 45.61 5.17 41.30
N GLN A 43 46.78 4.52 41.27
CA GLN A 43 47.97 4.99 40.53
C GLN A 43 48.17 4.29 39.17
N ASN A 44 47.32 3.32 38.81
CA ASN A 44 47.40 2.67 37.51
C ASN A 44 46.80 3.58 36.42
N GLU A 45 47.66 4.10 35.55
CA GLU A 45 47.30 4.92 34.39
C GLU A 45 46.19 4.25 33.54
N ALA A 46 46.28 2.92 33.34
CA ALA A 46 45.27 2.15 32.63
C ALA A 46 43.87 2.19 33.27
N VAL A 47 43.77 2.24 34.60
CA VAL A 47 42.50 2.35 35.32
C VAL A 47 41.93 3.76 35.17
N ARG A 48 42.80 4.77 35.18
CA ARG A 48 42.43 6.17 34.96
C ARG A 48 41.91 6.39 33.53
N ASP A 49 42.60 5.85 32.54
CA ASP A 49 42.19 5.91 31.14
C ASP A 49 40.86 5.20 30.92
N ALA A 50 40.67 4.01 31.49
CA ALA A 50 39.39 3.30 31.43
C ALA A 50 38.24 4.09 32.07
N ARG A 51 38.49 4.77 33.20
CA ARG A 51 37.51 5.66 33.84
C ARG A 51 37.18 6.86 32.95
N PHE A 52 38.18 7.50 32.32
CA PHE A 52 37.96 8.61 31.39
C PHE A 52 37.13 8.20 30.18
N GLN A 53 37.45 7.06 29.56
CA GLN A 53 36.67 6.54 28.43
C GLN A 53 35.23 6.23 28.83
N TYR A 54 35.03 5.63 30.01
CA TYR A 54 33.70 5.37 30.54
C TYR A 54 32.93 6.68 30.76
N GLN A 55 33.55 7.69 31.37
CA GLN A 55 32.93 9.00 31.59
C GLN A 55 32.57 9.67 30.26
N GLN A 56 33.42 9.60 29.23
CA GLN A 56 33.11 10.14 27.91
C GLN A 56 31.92 9.44 27.25
N VAL A 57 31.81 8.12 27.38
CA VAL A 57 30.67 7.37 26.84
C VAL A 57 29.38 7.71 27.60
N VAL A 58 29.44 7.80 28.93
CA VAL A 58 28.31 8.20 29.76
C VAL A 58 27.84 9.61 29.40
N GLU A 59 28.75 10.55 29.23
CA GLU A 59 28.43 11.94 28.86
C GLU A 59 27.72 12.00 27.50
N ARG A 60 28.23 11.27 26.49
CA ARG A 60 27.59 11.18 25.16
C ARG A 60 26.22 10.52 25.21
N LEU A 61 26.03 9.55 26.10
CA LEU A 61 24.75 8.87 26.27
C LEU A 61 23.74 9.82 26.90
N ASN A 62 24.17 10.59 27.91
CA ASN A 62 23.34 11.58 28.57
C ASN A 62 22.94 12.72 27.62
N SER A 63 23.88 13.21 26.80
CA SER A 63 23.59 14.23 25.78
C SER A 63 22.60 13.72 24.72
N ALA A 64 22.78 12.49 24.24
CA ALA A 64 21.87 11.88 23.27
C ALA A 64 20.45 11.66 23.84
N GLN A 65 20.33 11.31 25.13
CA GLN A 65 19.04 11.22 25.80
C GLN A 65 18.38 12.58 25.93
N LEU A 66 19.14 13.61 26.29
CA LEU A 66 18.63 14.99 26.40
C LEU A 66 18.14 15.51 25.04
N GLU A 67 18.89 15.26 23.97
CA GLU A 67 18.48 15.59 22.59
C GLU A 67 17.22 14.83 22.18
N LEU A 68 17.12 13.54 22.52
CA LEU A 68 15.95 12.73 22.20
C LEU A 68 14.70 13.22 22.94
N ASP A 69 14.83 13.58 24.21
CA ASP A 69 13.72 14.13 25.00
C ASP A 69 13.34 15.53 24.53
N ALA A 70 14.32 16.38 24.22
CA ALA A 70 14.08 17.70 23.61
C ALA A 70 13.37 17.56 22.26
N ALA A 71 13.81 16.64 21.40
CA ALA A 71 13.18 16.36 20.12
C ALA A 71 11.76 15.82 20.32
N ARG A 72 11.55 14.88 21.24
CA ARG A 72 10.23 14.30 21.54
C ARG A 72 9.25 15.37 22.06
N VAL A 73 9.71 16.25 22.93
CA VAL A 73 8.91 17.37 23.45
C VAL A 73 8.64 18.38 22.34
N ALA A 74 9.65 18.73 21.53
CA ALA A 74 9.49 19.63 20.40
C ALA A 74 8.46 19.08 19.41
N PHE A 75 8.50 17.78 19.06
CA PHE A 75 7.50 17.18 18.18
C PHE A 75 6.10 17.14 18.80
N LYS A 76 5.98 16.89 20.12
CA LYS A 76 4.69 16.82 20.82
C LYS A 76 3.93 18.15 20.78
N TYR A 77 4.63 19.28 20.86
CA TYR A 77 4.01 20.61 20.85
C TYR A 77 4.11 21.33 19.50
N ARG A 78 4.86 20.82 18.51
CA ARG A 78 4.98 21.46 17.20
C ARG A 78 3.71 21.38 16.36
N TYR A 79 2.87 20.38 16.61
CA TYR A 79 1.59 20.21 15.94
C TYR A 79 0.48 20.07 16.98
N SER A 80 -0.17 21.18 17.31
CA SER A 80 -1.45 21.13 18.00
C SER A 80 -2.49 20.62 17.01
N VAL A 81 -3.14 19.50 17.33
CA VAL A 81 -4.30 19.01 16.58
C VAL A 81 -5.47 19.90 16.96
N ILE A 82 -5.62 21.03 16.26
CA ILE A 82 -6.70 22.00 16.47
C ILE A 82 -8.05 21.38 16.05
N TRP A 83 -8.03 20.47 15.07
CA TRP A 83 -9.21 19.78 14.59
C TRP A 83 -8.94 18.28 14.43
N PRO A 84 -9.66 17.40 15.17
CA PRO A 84 -9.46 15.96 15.09
C PRO A 84 -9.89 15.44 13.71
N ALA A 85 -9.29 14.32 13.28
CA ALA A 85 -9.67 13.67 12.04
C ALA A 85 -11.07 13.04 12.18
N GLU A 86 -12.07 13.66 11.54
CA GLU A 86 -13.42 13.11 11.46
C GLU A 86 -13.53 12.07 10.33
N VAL A 87 -14.24 10.98 10.62
CA VAL A 87 -14.60 9.98 9.61
C VAL A 87 -15.65 10.58 8.66
N PRO A 88 -15.45 10.49 7.33
CA PRO A 88 -16.33 11.13 6.37
C PRO A 88 -17.72 10.48 6.43
N THR A 89 -18.73 11.25 6.83
CA THR A 89 -20.13 10.82 6.89
C THR A 89 -20.74 10.60 5.50
N LYS A 90 -20.11 11.12 4.44
CA LYS A 90 -20.58 10.98 3.06
C LYS A 90 -19.45 10.49 2.15
N PRO A 91 -19.74 9.55 1.23
CA PRO A 91 -18.75 9.11 0.26
C PRO A 91 -18.41 10.25 -0.71
N VAL A 92 -17.12 10.47 -0.92
CA VAL A 92 -16.60 11.53 -1.81
C VAL A 92 -16.96 11.23 -3.27
N SER A 93 -16.93 9.94 -3.65
CA SER A 93 -17.22 9.42 -4.99
C SER A 93 -17.49 7.92 -4.96
N PRO A 94 -18.23 7.34 -5.93
CA PRO A 94 -19.03 8.01 -6.96
C PRO A 94 -20.41 8.44 -6.42
N LYS A 95 -20.89 9.58 -6.90
CA LYS A 95 -22.23 10.08 -6.54
C LYS A 95 -23.27 9.31 -7.36
N ALA A 96 -24.10 8.49 -6.70
CA ALA A 96 -25.07 7.61 -7.35
C ALA A 96 -25.93 8.33 -8.41
N TRP A 97 -26.36 9.57 -8.11
CA TRP A 97 -27.13 10.40 -9.03
C TRP A 97 -26.42 10.68 -10.35
N LYS A 98 -25.10 10.90 -10.33
CA LYS A 98 -24.31 11.15 -11.56
C LYS A 98 -24.21 9.89 -12.42
N VAL A 99 -24.09 8.73 -11.79
CA VAL A 99 -23.99 7.44 -12.49
C VAL A 99 -25.34 7.10 -13.13
N PHE A 100 -26.44 7.20 -12.38
CA PHE A 100 -27.78 6.96 -12.93
C PHE A 100 -28.19 7.99 -13.98
N GLY A 101 -27.89 9.27 -13.72
CA GLY A 101 -28.26 10.38 -14.61
C GLY A 101 -27.63 10.30 -15.99
N LEU A 102 -26.43 9.72 -16.13
CA LEU A 102 -25.79 9.53 -17.43
C LEU A 102 -26.01 8.11 -17.99
N GLY A 103 -26.01 7.10 -17.11
CA GLY A 103 -26.11 5.69 -17.50
C GLY A 103 -27.46 5.34 -18.11
N VAL A 104 -28.57 5.80 -17.51
CA VAL A 104 -29.93 5.50 -18.00
C VAL A 104 -30.20 6.07 -19.39
N PRO A 105 -30.02 7.39 -19.64
CA PRO A 105 -30.23 7.92 -20.99
C PRO A 105 -29.22 7.37 -22.00
N GLY A 106 -27.98 7.12 -21.59
CA GLY A 106 -26.98 6.46 -22.45
C GLY A 106 -27.41 5.06 -22.89
N ALA A 107 -27.91 4.24 -21.97
CA ALA A 107 -28.42 2.91 -22.27
C ALA A 107 -29.68 2.95 -23.14
N LEU A 108 -30.60 3.90 -22.88
CA LEU A 108 -31.81 4.08 -23.68
C LEU A 108 -31.48 4.43 -25.14
N LEU A 109 -30.58 5.41 -25.34
CA LEU A 109 -30.12 5.80 -26.67
C LEU A 109 -29.42 4.65 -27.38
N LEU A 110 -28.56 3.92 -26.68
CA LEU A 110 -27.87 2.76 -27.25
C LEU A 110 -28.87 1.67 -27.65
N ALA A 111 -29.89 1.39 -26.83
CA ALA A 111 -30.92 0.41 -27.15
C ALA A 111 -31.73 0.79 -28.39
N MET A 112 -32.11 2.07 -28.54
CA MET A 112 -32.79 2.56 -29.74
C MET A 112 -31.92 2.40 -30.99
N LEU A 113 -30.65 2.82 -30.92
CA LEU A 113 -29.71 2.67 -32.03
C LEU A 113 -29.47 1.20 -32.39
N ALA A 114 -29.34 0.33 -31.39
CA ALA A 114 -29.19 -1.10 -31.60
C ALA A 114 -30.41 -1.71 -32.28
N ALA A 115 -31.63 -1.33 -31.87
CA ALA A 115 -32.86 -1.82 -32.50
C ALA A 115 -32.93 -1.42 -33.98
N VAL A 116 -32.65 -0.15 -34.29
CA VAL A 116 -32.59 0.33 -35.68
C VAL A 116 -31.53 -0.42 -36.48
N LEU A 117 -30.33 -0.62 -35.91
CA LEU A 117 -29.25 -1.35 -36.58
C LEU A 117 -29.62 -2.80 -36.86
N ILE A 118 -30.29 -3.48 -35.93
CA ILE A 118 -30.78 -4.85 -36.12
C ILE A 118 -31.80 -4.89 -37.27
N GLU A 119 -32.71 -3.93 -37.33
CA GLU A 119 -33.72 -3.85 -38.38
C GLU A 119 -33.09 -3.60 -39.76
N LEU A 120 -32.11 -2.69 -39.84
CA LEU A 120 -31.35 -2.44 -41.06
C LEU A 120 -30.59 -3.68 -41.53
N ARG A 121 -30.02 -4.47 -40.60
CA ARG A 121 -29.33 -5.72 -40.95
C ARG A 121 -30.27 -6.82 -41.42
N ARG A 122 -31.55 -6.80 -41.03
CA ARG A 122 -32.54 -7.78 -41.46
C ARG A 122 -33.05 -7.52 -42.89
N ALA A 123 -32.93 -6.30 -43.40
CA ALA A 123 -33.32 -5.92 -44.77
C ALA A 123 -34.72 -6.43 -45.18
N THR A 124 -35.64 -6.56 -44.23
CA THR A 124 -36.99 -7.06 -44.46
C THR A 124 -37.88 -5.92 -44.95
N VAL A 125 -38.50 -6.12 -46.11
CA VAL A 125 -39.47 -5.17 -46.65
C VAL A 125 -40.81 -5.40 -45.97
N LEU A 126 -41.19 -4.50 -45.08
CA LEU A 126 -42.40 -4.63 -44.24
C LEU A 126 -43.62 -3.94 -44.85
N CYS A 127 -43.41 -2.93 -45.70
CA CYS A 127 -44.48 -2.07 -46.20
C CYS A 127 -44.51 -2.04 -47.74
N ARG A 128 -45.72 -2.01 -48.33
CA ARG A 128 -45.96 -1.90 -49.77
C ARG A 128 -45.14 -0.79 -50.44
N TRP A 129 -45.08 0.39 -49.82
CA TRP A 129 -44.36 1.55 -50.37
C TRP A 129 -42.84 1.33 -50.50
N GLN A 130 -42.25 0.47 -49.65
CA GLN A 130 -40.82 0.13 -49.75
C GLN A 130 -40.56 -0.77 -50.97
N VAL A 131 -41.49 -1.67 -51.31
CA VAL A 131 -41.39 -2.50 -52.53
C VAL A 131 -41.49 -1.61 -53.78
N GLU A 132 -42.50 -0.74 -53.82
CA GLU A 132 -42.76 0.11 -54.98
C GLU A 132 -41.62 1.13 -55.21
N ARG A 133 -41.05 1.73 -54.15
CA ARG A 133 -39.89 2.64 -54.29
C ARG A 133 -38.56 1.93 -54.45
N GLY A 134 -38.36 0.80 -53.79
CA GLY A 134 -37.08 0.10 -53.78
C GLY A 134 -36.83 -0.69 -55.06
N LEU A 135 -37.88 -1.33 -55.59
CA LEU A 135 -37.79 -2.18 -56.78
C LEU A 135 -38.44 -1.56 -58.03
N GLY A 136 -39.18 -0.45 -57.90
CA GLY A 136 -39.85 0.21 -59.04
C GLY A 136 -40.98 -0.61 -59.66
N LEU A 137 -41.43 -1.68 -58.99
CA LEU A 137 -42.45 -2.59 -59.47
C LEU A 137 -43.76 -2.36 -58.70
N PRO A 138 -44.93 -2.30 -59.38
CA PRO A 138 -46.22 -2.18 -58.70
C PRO A 138 -46.53 -3.47 -57.93
N VAL A 139 -47.04 -3.34 -56.70
CA VAL A 139 -47.45 -4.52 -55.91
C VAL A 139 -48.77 -5.08 -56.46
N LEU A 140 -48.71 -6.34 -56.93
CA LEU A 140 -49.80 -7.00 -57.65
C LEU A 140 -50.83 -7.67 -56.72
N ALA A 141 -50.41 -8.20 -55.57
CA ALA A 141 -51.28 -8.84 -54.59
C ALA A 141 -50.62 -8.89 -53.20
N GLU A 142 -51.43 -8.85 -52.14
CA GLU A 142 -51.00 -9.06 -50.75
C GLU A 142 -51.67 -10.34 -50.20
N LEU A 143 -50.87 -11.33 -49.79
CA LEU A 143 -51.39 -12.54 -49.15
C LEU A 143 -51.29 -12.40 -47.62
N LYS A 144 -52.45 -12.44 -46.95
CA LYS A 144 -52.51 -12.50 -45.49
C LYS A 144 -52.25 -13.94 -45.05
N ARG A 145 -51.17 -14.17 -44.30
CA ARG A 145 -50.89 -15.47 -43.67
C ARG A 145 -51.84 -15.64 -42.47
N SER A 146 -52.69 -16.66 -42.53
CA SER A 146 -53.55 -17.15 -41.43
C SER A 146 -52.77 -18.04 -40.47
#